data_AF-A0A0G3IIX7-F1
#
_entry.id   AF-A0A0G3IIX7-F1
#
_cell.length_a   1.000
_cell.length_b   1.000
_cell.length_c   1.000
_cell.angle_alpha   90.00
_cell.angle_beta   90.00
_cell.angle_gamma   90.00
#
_symmetry.space_group_name_H-M   'P 1'
#
loop_
_entity.id
_entity.type
_entity.pdbx_description
1 polymer ?
#
loop_
_entity_poly.entity_id
_entity_poly.type
_entity_poly.pdbx_seq_one_letter_code
_entity_poly.pdbx_strand_id
1 'polypeptide(L)'
;MARYAAELNKNPNLKYEMDFYISNGTGRSARTSDEFFKESENLNCKYRDEVSKNIKGMRYVTENTSLQYFYEGEDLSGALDKLVAQEPFVLDCRLFVNLCFTLSIRDELGRDIFNERVSSNLGGKFLLEVSDINKLLDPMGLKIGLKYQGDHNKGDVLFIRSLNASVFHPASASNSSNLICLGKNSAADNQLMFQGFGEGSPLTLAEWKVHMADMAKCNLSYADLQLLSLNCKSSKIPNDGDISYKKAWDEIQKVNGSELLINELDLLAYKDMRSLYDTSGISMPDGLIGEHIHVVGLMTL
;
A
#
# COMPACT_ATOMS: atom_id res chain seq x y z
N MET A 1 5.24 -10.11 -14.76
CA MET A 1 4.79 -9.11 -13.77
C MET A 1 3.87 -8.04 -14.36
N ALA A 2 4.32 -7.24 -15.34
CA ALA A 2 3.51 -6.18 -15.96
C ALA A 2 2.11 -6.62 -16.45
N ARG A 3 2.00 -7.85 -16.99
CA ARG A 3 0.72 -8.46 -17.37
C ARG A 3 -0.23 -8.61 -16.17
N TYR A 4 0.25 -9.19 -15.08
CA TYR A 4 -0.55 -9.39 -13.87
C TYR A 4 -0.94 -8.09 -13.17
N ALA A 5 -0.07 -7.08 -13.20
CA ALA A 5 -0.43 -5.74 -12.71
C ALA A 5 -1.68 -5.21 -13.44
N ALA A 6 -1.70 -5.34 -14.77
CA ALA A 6 -2.83 -4.90 -15.58
C ALA A 6 -4.08 -5.78 -15.43
N GLU A 7 -3.93 -7.10 -15.28
CA GLU A 7 -5.05 -8.04 -15.11
C GLU A 7 -5.72 -7.90 -13.74
N LEU A 8 -4.92 -7.83 -12.67
CA LEU A 8 -5.43 -7.70 -11.31
C LEU A 8 -6.11 -6.34 -11.10
N ASN A 9 -5.56 -5.24 -11.65
CA ASN A 9 -6.22 -3.92 -11.59
C ASN A 9 -7.55 -3.86 -12.35
N LYS A 10 -7.82 -4.80 -13.27
CA LYS A 10 -9.11 -4.91 -13.97
C LYS A 10 -10.11 -5.79 -13.23
N ASN A 11 -9.69 -6.47 -12.15
CA ASN A 11 -10.57 -7.34 -11.39
C ASN A 11 -11.56 -6.48 -10.58
N PRO A 12 -12.88 -6.56 -10.83
CA PRO A 12 -13.87 -5.75 -10.12
C PRO A 12 -13.97 -6.10 -8.62
N ASN A 13 -13.48 -7.27 -8.23
CA ASN A 13 -13.47 -7.69 -6.83
C ASN A 13 -12.29 -7.11 -6.06
N LEU A 14 -11.25 -6.61 -6.76
CA LEU A 14 -10.08 -6.03 -6.12
C LEU A 14 -10.47 -4.77 -5.36
N LYS A 15 -10.17 -4.74 -4.06
CA LYS A 15 -10.33 -3.56 -3.22
C LYS A 15 -9.03 -3.25 -2.51
N TYR A 16 -8.71 -1.96 -2.42
CA TYR A 16 -7.66 -1.52 -1.53
C TYR A 16 -8.07 -1.82 -0.08
N GLU A 17 -7.11 -2.27 0.71
CA GLU A 17 -7.34 -2.65 2.11
C GLU A 17 -8.03 -1.53 2.90
N MET A 18 -7.58 -0.27 2.74
CA MET A 18 -8.17 0.87 3.42
C MET A 18 -9.62 1.15 2.97
N ASP A 19 -9.88 1.09 1.66
CA ASP A 19 -11.22 1.31 1.10
C ASP A 19 -12.21 0.25 1.57
N PHE A 20 -11.74 -1.00 1.73
CA PHE A 20 -12.53 -2.07 2.28
C PHE A 20 -12.94 -1.77 3.73
N TYR A 21 -12.06 -1.25 4.58
CA TYR A 21 -12.45 -0.85 5.94
C TYR A 21 -13.40 0.33 5.96
N ILE A 22 -13.12 1.39 5.20
CA ILE A 22 -13.99 2.57 5.16
C ILE A 22 -15.41 2.15 4.77
N SER A 23 -15.52 1.23 3.81
CA SER A 23 -16.82 0.75 3.30
C SER A 23 -17.55 -0.21 4.26
N ASN A 24 -16.86 -0.93 5.15
CA ASN A 24 -17.45 -2.05 5.92
C ASN A 24 -17.29 -1.96 7.44
N GLY A 25 -16.39 -1.11 7.95
CA GLY A 25 -16.19 -0.87 9.38
C GLY A 25 -17.47 -0.33 10.03
N THR A 26 -17.69 -0.60 11.32
CA THR A 26 -18.73 -0.15 12.29
C THR A 26 -18.78 1.32 12.65
N GLY A 27 -17.61 1.87 13.02
CA GLY A 27 -17.41 3.22 13.56
C GLY A 27 -18.19 3.58 14.82
N ARG A 28 -19.20 2.78 15.18
CA ARG A 28 -20.17 3.02 16.26
C ARG A 28 -19.62 2.65 17.64
N SER A 29 -18.57 1.81 17.68
CA SER A 29 -18.01 1.27 18.93
C SER A 29 -16.64 1.85 19.31
N ALA A 30 -15.83 2.23 18.34
CA ALA A 30 -14.60 2.93 18.63
C ALA A 30 -14.93 4.38 19.04
N ARG A 31 -14.29 4.91 20.07
CA ARG A 31 -14.27 6.33 20.47
C ARG A 31 -12.86 6.91 20.52
N THR A 32 -11.84 6.08 20.31
CA THR A 32 -10.43 6.47 20.30
C THR A 32 -9.69 5.77 19.15
N SER A 33 -8.61 6.38 18.66
CA SER A 33 -7.74 5.80 17.61
C SER A 33 -7.39 4.34 17.89
N ASP A 34 -7.06 4.01 19.14
CA ASP A 34 -6.71 2.65 19.57
C ASP A 34 -7.88 1.66 19.45
N GLU A 35 -9.12 2.10 19.73
CA GLU A 35 -10.31 1.25 19.58
C GLU A 35 -10.67 1.04 18.10
N PHE A 36 -10.38 2.02 17.23
CA PHE A 36 -10.55 1.84 15.79
C PHE A 36 -9.50 0.88 15.23
N PHE A 37 -8.23 0.97 15.64
CA PHE A 37 -7.23 -0.01 15.21
C PHE A 37 -7.64 -1.42 15.60
N LYS A 38 -8.16 -1.62 16.81
CA LYS A 38 -8.74 -2.91 17.24
C LYS A 38 -9.95 -3.31 16.40
N GLU A 39 -10.85 -2.39 16.07
CA GLU A 39 -12.02 -2.69 15.23
C GLU A 39 -11.64 -3.03 13.78
N SER A 40 -10.67 -2.30 13.21
CA SER A 40 -10.07 -2.56 11.90
C SER A 40 -9.40 -3.93 11.87
N GLU A 41 -8.56 -4.23 12.87
CA GLU A 41 -7.97 -5.55 13.07
C GLU A 41 -9.05 -6.64 13.18
N ASN A 42 -10.13 -6.41 13.92
CA ASN A 42 -11.23 -7.37 14.06
C ASN A 42 -12.01 -7.59 12.75
N LEU A 43 -12.31 -6.52 12.00
CA LEU A 43 -12.98 -6.63 10.70
C LEU A 43 -12.10 -7.37 9.70
N ASN A 44 -10.80 -7.08 9.75
CA ASN A 44 -9.78 -7.81 9.04
C ASN A 44 -9.79 -9.29 9.37
N CYS A 45 -9.67 -9.63 10.65
CA CYS A 45 -9.70 -11.00 11.13
C CYS A 45 -10.96 -11.71 10.66
N LYS A 46 -12.14 -11.07 10.73
CA LYS A 46 -13.39 -11.68 10.26
C LYS A 46 -13.39 -12.00 8.76
N TYR A 47 -13.05 -11.03 7.91
CA TYR A 47 -12.96 -11.27 6.45
C TYR A 47 -11.88 -12.32 6.13
N ARG A 48 -10.76 -12.27 6.83
CA ARG A 48 -9.62 -13.17 6.61
C ARG A 48 -9.86 -14.59 7.12
N ASP A 49 -10.66 -14.74 8.17
CA ASP A 49 -11.19 -16.03 8.62
C ASP A 49 -12.11 -16.63 7.55
N GLU A 50 -12.92 -15.79 6.87
CA GLU A 50 -13.75 -16.24 5.75
C GLU A 50 -12.90 -16.70 4.56
N VAL A 51 -11.83 -15.96 4.20
CA VAL A 51 -10.85 -16.42 3.19
C VAL A 51 -10.23 -17.76 3.59
N SER A 52 -9.84 -17.91 4.86
CA SER A 52 -9.21 -19.13 5.39
C SER A 52 -10.16 -20.34 5.37
N LYS A 53 -11.47 -20.11 5.51
CA LYS A 53 -12.50 -21.15 5.36
C LYS A 53 -12.70 -21.57 3.91
N ASN A 54 -12.59 -20.62 2.99
CA ASN A 54 -12.92 -20.83 1.58
C ASN A 54 -11.74 -21.36 0.75
N ILE A 55 -10.50 -21.15 1.21
CA ILE A 55 -9.28 -21.56 0.49
C ILE A 55 -8.47 -22.52 1.37
N LYS A 56 -8.57 -23.82 1.06
CA LYS A 56 -7.84 -24.87 1.77
C LYS A 56 -6.34 -24.57 1.82
N GLY A 57 -5.78 -24.62 3.03
CA GLY A 57 -4.35 -24.43 3.28
C GLY A 57 -3.91 -22.97 3.35
N MET A 58 -4.75 -22.01 2.94
CA MET A 58 -4.43 -20.59 3.03
C MET A 58 -5.03 -20.00 4.30
N ARG A 59 -4.27 -19.17 4.99
CA ARG A 59 -4.72 -18.36 6.12
C ARG A 59 -4.01 -17.03 6.11
N TYR A 60 -4.50 -16.13 6.95
CA TYR A 60 -3.89 -14.84 7.14
C TYR A 60 -3.07 -14.82 8.42
N VAL A 61 -1.86 -14.28 8.37
CA VAL A 61 -0.94 -14.19 9.52
C VAL A 61 -0.42 -12.78 9.71
N THR A 62 -0.13 -12.43 10.96
CA THR A 62 0.55 -11.19 11.32
C THR A 62 1.97 -11.55 11.74
N GLU A 63 2.96 -11.24 10.90
CA GLU A 63 4.37 -11.38 11.23
C GLU A 63 5.03 -10.00 11.24
N ASN A 64 5.75 -9.66 12.31
CA ASN A 64 6.48 -8.39 12.42
C ASN A 64 5.62 -7.16 12.07
N THR A 65 4.41 -7.08 12.66
CA THR A 65 3.39 -6.03 12.41
C THR A 65 2.92 -5.89 10.96
N SER A 66 3.27 -6.85 10.10
CA SER A 66 2.90 -6.89 8.69
C SER A 66 1.89 -8.00 8.45
N LEU A 67 0.79 -7.62 7.83
CA LEU A 67 -0.31 -8.48 7.48
C LEU A 67 0.04 -9.24 6.17
N GLN A 68 -0.05 -10.59 6.18
CA GLN A 68 0.35 -11.44 5.05
C GLN A 68 -0.55 -12.67 4.83
N TYR A 69 -0.59 -13.16 3.60
CA TYR A 69 -1.18 -14.47 3.26
C TYR A 69 -0.14 -15.57 3.46
N PHE A 70 -0.47 -16.55 4.30
CA PHE A 70 0.30 -17.78 4.51
C PHE A 70 -0.43 -18.96 3.88
N TYR A 71 0.32 -19.84 3.25
CA TYR A 71 -0.16 -21.08 2.68
C TYR A 71 0.60 -22.28 3.27
N GLU A 72 -0.10 -23.38 3.50
CA GLU A 72 0.46 -24.68 3.85
C GLU A 72 -0.31 -25.79 3.10
N GLY A 73 0.40 -26.50 2.22
CA GLY A 73 -0.16 -27.59 1.42
C GLY A 73 0.64 -27.89 0.16
N GLU A 74 0.03 -28.66 -0.75
CA GLU A 74 0.70 -29.17 -1.98
C GLU A 74 0.31 -28.41 -3.25
N ASP A 75 -0.77 -27.61 -3.22
CA ASP A 75 -1.33 -26.89 -4.37
C ASP A 75 -1.47 -25.39 -4.10
N LEU A 76 -0.33 -24.69 -4.01
CA LEU A 76 -0.32 -23.23 -3.90
C LEU A 76 -0.94 -22.59 -5.15
N SER A 77 -0.69 -23.14 -6.34
CA SER A 77 -1.24 -22.64 -7.61
C SER A 77 -2.76 -22.51 -7.58
N GLY A 78 -3.46 -23.57 -7.14
CA GLY A 78 -4.92 -23.56 -7.00
C GLY A 78 -5.41 -22.66 -5.86
N ALA A 79 -4.64 -22.53 -4.78
CA ALA A 79 -4.96 -21.58 -3.70
C ALA A 79 -4.87 -20.12 -4.17
N LEU A 80 -3.86 -19.77 -4.97
CA LEU A 80 -3.71 -18.44 -5.58
C LEU A 80 -4.84 -18.12 -6.57
N ASP A 81 -5.26 -19.09 -7.40
CA ASP A 81 -6.41 -18.90 -8.30
C ASP A 81 -7.69 -18.58 -7.52
N LYS A 82 -7.93 -19.30 -6.42
CA LYS A 82 -9.08 -19.04 -5.54
C LYS A 82 -8.97 -17.70 -4.84
N LEU A 83 -7.77 -17.28 -4.45
CA LEU A 83 -7.54 -15.97 -3.82
C LEU A 83 -7.89 -14.84 -4.78
N VAL A 84 -7.43 -14.89 -6.03
CA VAL A 84 -7.74 -13.88 -7.06
C VAL A 84 -9.23 -13.84 -7.39
N ALA A 85 -9.93 -14.98 -7.29
CA ALA A 85 -11.36 -15.09 -7.54
C ALA A 85 -12.25 -14.71 -6.34
N GLN A 86 -11.69 -14.39 -5.16
CA GLN A 86 -12.49 -14.06 -3.98
C GLN A 86 -13.30 -12.78 -4.15
N GLU A 87 -14.41 -12.68 -3.41
CA GLU A 87 -15.23 -11.49 -3.35
C GLU A 87 -15.55 -11.11 -1.88
N PRO A 88 -15.07 -9.97 -1.38
CA PRO A 88 -14.09 -9.08 -2.03
C PRO A 88 -12.70 -9.75 -2.11
N PHE A 89 -11.83 -9.23 -2.98
CA PHE A 89 -10.42 -9.58 -3.07
C PHE A 89 -9.59 -8.39 -2.54
N VAL A 90 -9.15 -8.48 -1.28
CA VAL A 90 -8.57 -7.32 -0.57
C VAL A 90 -7.05 -7.43 -0.52
N LEU A 91 -6.35 -6.39 -0.97
CA LEU A 91 -4.88 -6.31 -0.95
C LEU A 91 -4.40 -4.91 -0.55
N ASP A 92 -3.24 -4.84 0.10
CA ASP A 92 -2.41 -3.63 0.14
C ASP A 92 -1.50 -3.56 -1.10
N CYS A 93 -0.82 -2.42 -1.30
CA CYS A 93 0.06 -2.20 -2.45
C CYS A 93 1.30 -3.11 -2.45
N ARG A 94 1.73 -3.64 -1.30
CA ARG A 94 2.88 -4.55 -1.16
C ARG A 94 2.47 -5.98 -1.52
N LEU A 95 1.38 -6.47 -0.96
CA LEU A 95 0.79 -7.79 -1.25
C LEU A 95 0.42 -7.90 -2.72
N PHE A 96 -0.06 -6.82 -3.34
CA PHE A 96 -0.27 -6.77 -4.78
C PHE A 96 0.99 -7.01 -5.60
N VAL A 97 2.10 -6.34 -5.27
CA VAL A 97 3.38 -6.55 -5.95
C VAL A 97 3.89 -7.98 -5.72
N ASN A 98 3.85 -8.44 -4.49
CA ASN A 98 4.26 -9.80 -4.14
C ASN A 98 3.44 -10.85 -4.91
N LEU A 99 2.13 -10.66 -5.02
CA LEU A 99 1.26 -11.51 -5.82
C LEU A 99 1.62 -11.46 -7.31
N CYS A 100 1.87 -10.27 -7.86
CA CYS A 100 2.32 -10.13 -9.24
C CYS A 100 3.62 -10.90 -9.50
N PHE A 101 4.59 -10.88 -8.57
CA PHE A 101 5.80 -11.68 -8.62
C PHE A 101 5.49 -13.17 -8.59
N THR A 102 4.76 -13.63 -7.56
CA THR A 102 4.45 -15.05 -7.36
C THR A 102 3.71 -15.65 -8.55
N LEU A 103 2.70 -14.96 -9.08
CA LEU A 103 1.96 -15.40 -10.26
C LEU A 103 2.85 -15.42 -11.51
N SER A 104 3.79 -14.48 -11.65
CA SER A 104 4.74 -14.48 -12.77
C SER A 104 5.71 -15.66 -12.72
N ILE A 105 6.21 -15.99 -11.53
CA ILE A 105 7.07 -17.16 -11.33
C ILE A 105 6.29 -18.44 -11.65
N ARG A 106 5.05 -18.53 -11.19
CA ARG A 106 4.17 -19.66 -11.49
C ARG A 106 3.97 -19.87 -12.99
N ASP A 107 3.78 -18.80 -13.76
CA ASP A 107 3.62 -18.94 -15.21
C ASP A 107 4.89 -19.41 -15.90
N GLU A 108 6.03 -18.86 -15.50
CA GLU A 108 7.33 -19.19 -16.10
C GLU A 108 7.67 -20.66 -15.86
N LEU A 109 7.37 -21.17 -14.67
CA LEU A 109 7.65 -22.55 -14.29
C LEU A 109 6.55 -23.53 -14.72
N GLY A 110 5.32 -23.06 -14.88
CA GLY A 110 4.13 -23.91 -14.91
C GLY A 110 3.72 -24.37 -13.51
N ARG A 111 2.44 -24.76 -13.36
CA ARG A 111 1.82 -25.08 -12.06
C ARG A 111 2.51 -26.22 -11.31
N ASP A 112 2.85 -27.29 -12.02
CA ASP A 112 3.41 -28.50 -11.42
C ASP A 112 4.80 -28.22 -10.81
N ILE A 113 5.70 -27.62 -11.60
CA ILE A 113 7.06 -27.25 -11.15
C ILE A 113 6.99 -26.18 -10.06
N PHE A 114 6.08 -25.21 -10.17
CA PHE A 114 5.90 -24.19 -9.15
C PHE A 114 5.49 -24.79 -7.80
N ASN A 115 4.48 -25.67 -7.78
CA ASN A 115 4.03 -26.36 -6.57
C ASN A 115 5.13 -27.30 -6.02
N GLU A 116 5.87 -28.00 -6.89
CA GLU A 116 7.03 -28.81 -6.48
C GLU A 116 8.09 -27.96 -5.79
N ARG A 117 8.41 -26.78 -6.30
CA ARG A 117 9.39 -25.88 -5.68
C ARG A 117 8.94 -25.36 -4.32
N VAL A 118 7.65 -25.09 -4.14
CA VAL A 118 7.11 -24.72 -2.83
C VAL A 118 7.30 -25.88 -1.85
N SER A 119 7.02 -27.11 -2.29
CA SER A 119 7.25 -28.32 -1.49
C SER A 119 8.74 -28.53 -1.16
N SER A 120 9.63 -28.44 -2.13
CA SER A 120 11.06 -28.75 -1.95
C SER A 120 11.85 -27.66 -1.23
N ASN A 121 11.60 -26.39 -1.55
CA ASN A 121 12.41 -25.26 -1.05
C ASN A 121 11.82 -24.63 0.20
N LEU A 122 10.51 -24.74 0.39
CA LEU A 122 9.79 -24.12 1.50
C LEU A 122 9.07 -25.13 2.39
N GLY A 123 9.22 -26.43 2.12
CA GLY A 123 8.58 -27.49 2.92
C GLY A 123 7.06 -27.48 2.81
N GLY A 124 6.51 -27.04 1.66
CA GLY A 124 5.06 -26.94 1.44
C GLY A 124 4.42 -25.72 2.10
N LYS A 125 5.22 -24.79 2.61
CA LYS A 125 4.77 -23.55 3.25
C LYS A 125 5.11 -22.35 2.38
N PHE A 126 4.30 -21.31 2.38
CA PHE A 126 4.60 -20.11 1.61
C PHE A 126 3.94 -18.89 2.24
N LEU A 127 4.72 -17.87 2.56
CA LEU A 127 4.24 -16.53 2.84
C LEU A 127 4.30 -15.68 1.58
N LEU A 128 3.27 -14.88 1.34
CA LEU A 128 3.21 -13.92 0.24
C LEU A 128 4.09 -12.68 0.52
N GLU A 129 5.39 -12.92 0.62
CA GLU A 129 6.41 -11.93 0.93
C GLU A 129 7.70 -12.12 0.14
N VAL A 130 8.53 -11.08 0.13
CA VAL A 130 9.80 -11.05 -0.59
C VAL A 130 10.74 -12.19 -0.14
N SER A 131 10.69 -12.58 1.13
CA SER A 131 11.58 -13.61 1.70
C SER A 131 11.36 -14.98 1.03
N ASP A 132 10.12 -15.42 0.92
CA ASP A 132 9.76 -16.70 0.30
C ASP A 132 9.77 -16.60 -1.22
N ILE A 133 9.39 -15.46 -1.80
CA ILE A 133 9.55 -15.22 -3.24
C ILE A 133 11.02 -15.37 -3.66
N ASN A 134 11.96 -14.84 -2.88
CA ASN A 134 13.40 -15.01 -3.14
C ASN A 134 13.84 -16.46 -3.10
N LYS A 135 13.36 -17.26 -2.15
CA LYS A 135 13.66 -18.71 -2.08
C LYS A 135 13.13 -19.49 -3.29
N LEU A 136 12.03 -19.03 -3.91
CA LEU A 136 11.51 -19.61 -5.16
C LEU A 136 12.32 -19.21 -6.40
N LEU A 137 12.95 -18.04 -6.36
CA LEU A 137 13.79 -17.49 -7.42
C LEU A 137 15.24 -18.00 -7.37
N ASP A 138 15.76 -18.30 -6.18
CA ASP A 138 17.14 -18.76 -5.94
C ASP A 138 17.60 -19.90 -6.88
N PRO A 139 16.79 -20.95 -7.14
CA PRO A 139 17.17 -22.02 -8.09
C PRO A 139 17.34 -21.57 -9.54
N MET A 140 16.80 -20.40 -9.90
CA MET A 140 16.94 -19.78 -11.22
C MET A 140 18.17 -18.86 -11.27
N GLY A 141 18.92 -18.75 -10.17
CA GLY A 141 19.98 -17.76 -10.02
C GLY A 141 19.46 -16.32 -9.91
N LEU A 142 18.19 -16.16 -9.53
CA LEU A 142 17.49 -14.87 -9.47
C LEU A 142 17.22 -14.44 -8.02
N LYS A 143 17.21 -13.14 -7.74
CA LYS A 143 16.80 -12.59 -6.44
C LYS A 143 16.18 -11.20 -6.54
N ILE A 144 15.25 -10.84 -5.68
CA ILE A 144 14.78 -9.46 -5.53
C ILE A 144 15.84 -8.66 -4.77
N GLY A 145 16.33 -7.57 -5.37
CA GLY A 145 17.31 -6.64 -4.80
C GLY A 145 16.98 -5.18 -5.08
N LEU A 146 17.61 -4.27 -4.33
CA LEU A 146 17.50 -2.84 -4.53
C LEU A 146 18.43 -2.38 -5.67
N LYS A 147 17.95 -1.46 -6.51
CA LYS A 147 18.76 -0.80 -7.55
C LYS A 147 18.67 0.72 -7.41
N TYR A 148 19.81 1.39 -7.53
CA TYR A 148 19.89 2.84 -7.56
C TYR A 148 19.47 3.39 -8.93
N GLN A 149 18.84 4.57 -8.93
CA GLN A 149 18.13 5.19 -10.06
C GLN A 149 18.94 5.25 -11.37
N GLY A 150 18.25 5.09 -12.50
CA GLY A 150 18.78 5.44 -13.84
C GLY A 150 18.38 4.47 -14.94
N ASP A 151 18.35 3.16 -14.64
CA ASP A 151 18.06 2.11 -15.62
C ASP A 151 16.90 1.24 -15.12
N HIS A 152 15.68 1.53 -15.57
CA HIS A 152 14.51 0.70 -15.30
C HIS A 152 14.11 -0.11 -16.53
N ASN A 153 13.89 -1.40 -16.32
CA ASN A 153 13.39 -2.34 -17.31
C ASN A 153 11.92 -2.67 -17.06
N LYS A 154 11.27 -3.25 -18.08
CA LYS A 154 9.91 -3.78 -17.94
C LYS A 154 9.88 -4.85 -16.84
N GLY A 155 8.99 -4.69 -15.89
CA GLY A 155 8.85 -5.55 -14.71
C GLY A 155 9.58 -5.05 -13.47
N ASP A 156 10.40 -4.00 -13.56
CA ASP A 156 10.98 -3.39 -12.35
C ASP A 156 9.90 -2.75 -11.49
N VAL A 157 10.10 -2.77 -10.18
CA VAL A 157 9.21 -2.13 -9.21
C VAL A 157 9.88 -0.86 -8.69
N LEU A 158 9.12 0.22 -8.58
CA LEU A 158 9.58 1.47 -7.98
C LEU A 158 8.66 1.80 -6.82
N PHE A 159 9.23 2.05 -5.66
CA PHE A 159 8.51 2.67 -4.58
C PHE A 159 8.63 4.19 -4.73
N ILE A 160 7.49 4.87 -4.81
CA ILE A 160 7.41 6.32 -4.85
C ILE A 160 6.68 6.81 -3.60
N ARG A 161 7.20 7.83 -2.92
CA ARG A 161 6.53 8.44 -1.75
C ARG A 161 6.73 9.95 -1.70
N SER A 162 5.74 10.67 -1.21
CA SER A 162 5.92 12.05 -0.75
C SER A 162 6.46 11.99 0.67
N LEU A 163 7.70 12.44 0.89
CA LEU A 163 8.41 12.23 2.15
C LEU A 163 7.60 12.74 3.35
N ASN A 164 7.27 14.03 3.35
CA ASN A 164 6.54 14.64 4.46
C ASN A 164 5.04 14.32 4.45
N ALA A 165 4.39 14.26 3.30
CA ALA A 165 2.97 13.89 3.28
C ALA A 165 2.75 12.45 3.79
N SER A 166 3.67 11.52 3.52
CA SER A 166 3.58 10.15 4.04
C SER A 166 3.66 10.08 5.57
N VAL A 167 4.29 11.07 6.21
CA VAL A 167 4.44 11.17 7.66
C VAL A 167 3.30 11.94 8.31
N PHE A 168 2.84 13.02 7.68
CA PHE A 168 1.88 13.97 8.26
C PHE A 168 0.44 13.80 7.75
N HIS A 169 0.26 12.96 6.74
CA HIS A 169 -1.03 12.53 6.21
C HIS A 169 -1.07 10.99 6.01
N PRO A 170 -0.61 10.18 6.98
CA PRO A 170 -0.50 8.72 6.80
C PRO A 170 -1.84 8.03 6.53
N ALA A 171 -2.96 8.66 6.87
CA ALA A 171 -4.29 8.12 6.60
C ALA A 171 -4.69 8.17 5.11
N SER A 172 -3.96 8.93 4.27
CA SER A 172 -4.17 8.91 2.83
C SER A 172 -3.49 7.71 2.20
N ALA A 173 -4.30 6.90 1.51
CA ALA A 173 -3.88 5.78 0.68
C ALA A 173 -2.87 6.18 -0.43
N SER A 174 -2.70 7.49 -0.67
CA SER A 174 -2.08 8.04 -1.87
C SER A 174 -0.73 8.71 -1.65
N ASN A 175 -0.20 8.70 -0.42
CA ASN A 175 1.07 9.36 -0.11
C ASN A 175 2.31 8.50 -0.40
N SER A 176 2.11 7.23 -0.74
CA SER A 176 3.12 6.38 -1.32
C SER A 176 2.49 5.29 -2.19
N SER A 177 3.25 4.79 -3.16
CA SER A 177 2.78 3.71 -4.03
C SER A 177 3.93 2.83 -4.48
N ASN A 178 3.62 1.55 -4.70
CA ASN A 178 4.48 0.67 -5.46
C ASN A 178 4.04 0.69 -6.93
N LEU A 179 4.97 1.04 -7.81
CA LEU A 179 4.77 1.16 -9.24
C LEU A 179 5.47 0.01 -9.96
N ILE A 180 4.80 -0.58 -10.94
CA ILE A 180 5.38 -1.61 -11.81
C ILE A 180 5.68 -0.98 -13.18
N CYS A 181 6.94 -1.05 -13.60
CA CYS A 181 7.38 -0.60 -14.92
C CYS A 181 6.80 -1.50 -16.01
N LEU A 182 6.03 -0.91 -16.93
CA LEU A 182 5.46 -1.63 -18.07
C LEU A 182 6.39 -1.66 -19.28
N GLY A 183 7.48 -0.88 -19.24
CA GLY A 183 8.43 -0.68 -20.33
C GLY A 183 8.23 0.65 -21.05
N LYS A 184 8.87 0.79 -22.21
CA LYS A 184 8.79 2.00 -23.04
C LYS A 184 7.51 1.99 -23.87
N ASN A 185 6.85 3.15 -23.97
CA ASN A 185 5.66 3.32 -24.80
C ASN A 185 5.94 4.29 -25.95
N SER A 186 5.72 3.85 -27.19
CA SER A 186 5.92 4.66 -28.40
C SER A 186 4.96 5.85 -28.50
N ALA A 187 3.76 5.75 -27.91
CA ALA A 187 2.80 6.85 -27.87
C ALA A 187 3.19 7.96 -26.86
N ALA A 188 4.16 7.69 -25.98
CA ALA A 188 4.68 8.62 -24.99
C ALA A 188 6.18 8.88 -25.24
N ASP A 189 6.55 9.13 -26.50
CA ASP A 189 7.93 9.43 -26.92
C ASP A 189 9.00 8.43 -26.44
N ASN A 190 8.64 7.15 -26.35
CA ASN A 190 9.47 6.06 -25.82
C ASN A 190 9.87 6.22 -24.35
N GLN A 191 9.13 7.02 -23.59
CA GLN A 191 9.29 7.12 -22.14
C GLN A 191 8.85 5.83 -21.43
N LEU A 192 9.44 5.58 -20.27
CA LEU A 192 9.06 4.48 -19.39
C LEU A 192 7.71 4.79 -18.74
N MET A 193 6.81 3.81 -18.83
CA MET A 193 5.47 3.87 -18.23
C MET A 193 5.40 2.98 -17.00
N PHE A 194 4.63 3.43 -16.01
CA PHE A 194 4.50 2.79 -14.71
C PHE A 194 3.03 2.70 -14.30
N GLN A 195 2.68 1.62 -13.60
CA GLN A 195 1.32 1.35 -13.12
C GLN A 195 1.33 1.11 -11.61
N GLY A 196 0.45 1.79 -10.88
CA GLY A 196 0.21 1.58 -9.44
C GLY A 196 -0.97 0.63 -9.15
N PHE A 197 -1.14 0.28 -7.87
CA PHE A 197 -2.25 -0.54 -7.36
C PHE A 197 -3.60 0.15 -7.51
N GLY A 198 -4.60 -0.47 -8.13
CA GLY A 198 -5.96 0.10 -8.22
C GLY A 198 -6.05 1.40 -9.03
N GLU A 199 -4.94 1.80 -9.66
CA GLU A 199 -4.78 3.09 -10.32
C GLU A 199 -5.18 3.03 -11.79
N GLY A 200 -5.49 4.21 -12.34
CA GLY A 200 -6.01 4.40 -13.71
C GLY A 200 -5.04 4.01 -14.83
N SER A 201 -4.95 4.83 -15.89
CA SER A 201 -4.06 4.54 -17.01
C SER A 201 -2.58 4.57 -16.58
N PRO A 202 -1.69 3.79 -17.22
CA PRO A 202 -0.25 3.88 -16.96
C PRO A 202 0.27 5.30 -17.17
N LEU A 203 1.14 5.77 -16.28
CA LEU A 203 1.72 7.11 -16.30
C LEU A 203 3.26 7.05 -16.38
N THR A 204 3.88 8.07 -16.94
CA THR A 204 5.32 8.31 -16.86
C THR A 204 5.72 8.64 -15.42
N LEU A 205 7.02 8.53 -15.09
CA LEU A 205 7.48 8.89 -13.74
C LEU A 205 7.23 10.38 -13.42
N ALA A 206 7.31 11.26 -14.41
CA ALA A 206 7.03 12.68 -14.24
C ALA A 206 5.54 12.90 -13.90
N GLU A 207 4.64 12.25 -14.63
CA GLU A 207 3.20 12.28 -14.35
C GLU A 207 2.88 11.67 -13.00
N TRP A 208 3.53 10.57 -12.59
CA TRP A 208 3.38 10.00 -11.24
C TRP A 208 3.77 10.98 -10.14
N LYS A 209 4.86 11.73 -10.32
CA LYS A 209 5.27 12.76 -9.36
C LYS A 209 4.22 13.86 -9.23
N VAL A 210 3.69 14.34 -10.36
CA VAL A 210 2.62 15.35 -10.36
C VAL A 210 1.36 14.79 -9.70
N HIS A 211 0.94 13.59 -10.12
CA HIS A 211 -0.23 12.92 -9.61
C HIS A 211 -0.16 12.71 -8.09
N MET A 212 0.97 12.23 -7.58
CA MET A 212 1.17 12.09 -6.14
C MET A 212 1.21 13.42 -5.40
N ALA A 213 1.83 14.45 -5.98
CA ALA A 213 1.81 15.78 -5.37
C ALA A 213 0.36 16.28 -5.27
N ASP A 214 -0.45 16.08 -6.31
CA ASP A 214 -1.86 16.48 -6.31
C ASP A 214 -2.69 15.67 -5.32
N MET A 215 -2.46 14.35 -5.20
CA MET A 215 -3.13 13.53 -4.19
C MET A 215 -2.74 13.92 -2.76
N ALA A 216 -1.49 14.34 -2.55
CA ALA A 216 -1.02 14.81 -1.25
C ALA A 216 -1.56 16.20 -0.86
N LYS A 217 -2.11 16.97 -1.82
CA LYS A 217 -2.79 18.26 -1.57
C LYS A 217 -4.22 18.10 -1.06
N CYS A 218 -4.75 16.88 -1.07
CA CYS A 218 -6.06 16.61 -0.49
C CYS A 218 -6.12 17.09 0.97
N ASN A 219 -7.33 17.38 1.42
CA ASN A 219 -7.51 17.78 2.81
C ASN A 219 -7.12 16.64 3.74
N LEU A 220 -6.49 17.00 4.85
CA LEU A 220 -6.12 16.09 5.91
C LEU A 220 -7.35 15.36 6.41
N SER A 221 -7.22 14.06 6.69
CA SER A 221 -8.26 13.39 7.46
C SER A 221 -8.24 13.91 8.90
N TYR A 222 -9.38 13.74 9.57
CA TYR A 222 -9.49 14.03 10.99
C TYR A 222 -8.51 13.20 11.86
N ALA A 223 -8.13 11.99 11.42
CA ALA A 223 -7.09 11.16 12.05
C ALA A 223 -5.71 11.81 11.93
N ASP A 224 -5.38 12.38 10.76
CA ASP A 224 -4.12 13.10 10.56
C ASP A 224 -4.06 14.36 11.41
N LEU A 225 -5.17 15.12 11.47
CA LEU A 225 -5.28 16.30 12.33
C LEU A 225 -5.09 15.97 13.81
N GLN A 226 -5.67 14.86 14.28
CA GLN A 226 -5.48 14.40 15.65
C GLN A 226 -4.02 14.05 15.93
N LEU A 227 -3.36 13.28 15.04
CA LEU A 227 -1.94 12.92 15.16
C LEU A 227 -1.06 14.18 15.23
N LEU A 228 -1.27 15.11 14.30
CA LEU A 228 -0.55 16.36 14.21
C LEU A 228 -0.77 17.24 15.44
N SER A 229 -2.00 17.35 15.93
CA SER A 229 -2.34 18.12 17.13
C SER A 229 -1.69 17.55 18.38
N LEU A 230 -1.70 16.22 18.56
CA LEU A 230 -1.04 15.56 19.70
C LEU A 230 0.47 15.79 19.72
N ASN A 231 1.09 15.90 18.54
CA ASN A 231 2.52 16.06 18.38
C ASN A 231 2.96 17.49 18.04
N CYS A 232 2.05 18.47 18.03
CA CYS A 232 2.32 19.84 17.53
C CYS A 232 3.44 20.57 18.27
N LYS A 233 3.77 20.16 19.51
CA LYS A 233 4.87 20.75 20.30
C LYS A 233 6.19 20.00 20.13
N SER A 234 6.17 18.83 19.48
CA SER A 234 7.34 17.98 19.31
C SER A 234 8.28 18.55 18.26
N SER A 235 9.51 18.83 18.67
CA SER A 235 10.59 19.22 17.77
C SER A 235 11.34 18.00 17.21
N LYS A 236 10.92 16.78 17.55
CA LYS A 236 11.50 15.54 17.02
C LYS A 236 11.08 15.39 15.55
N ILE A 237 12.05 15.11 14.70
CA ILE A 237 11.80 14.70 13.32
C ILE A 237 11.40 13.22 13.36
N PRO A 238 10.18 12.86 12.91
CA PRO A 238 9.76 11.47 12.77
C PRO A 238 10.68 10.73 11.80
N ASN A 239 10.78 9.42 11.98
CA ASN A 239 11.49 8.57 11.02
C ASN A 239 10.86 8.78 9.63
N ASP A 240 11.70 8.81 8.60
CA ASP A 240 11.30 9.05 7.21
C ASP A 240 10.73 10.43 6.88
N GLY A 241 10.68 11.39 7.82
CA GLY A 241 10.41 12.81 7.53
C GLY A 241 11.68 13.65 7.46
N ASP A 242 11.56 14.88 6.96
CA ASP A 242 12.67 15.86 6.96
C ASP A 242 12.43 17.06 7.91
N ILE A 243 11.21 17.21 8.42
CA ILE A 243 10.81 18.24 9.38
C ILE A 243 10.13 17.65 10.61
N SER A 244 10.06 18.43 11.68
CA SER A 244 9.36 18.04 12.90
C SER A 244 7.85 18.25 12.80
N TYR A 245 7.10 17.56 13.66
CA TYR A 245 5.66 17.78 13.83
C TYR A 245 5.33 19.24 14.18
N LYS A 246 6.17 19.91 14.97
CA LYS A 246 6.01 21.33 15.27
C LYS A 246 6.07 22.20 14.01
N LYS A 247 7.07 21.98 13.15
CA LYS A 247 7.21 22.74 11.91
C LYS A 247 6.06 22.45 10.93
N ALA A 248 5.65 21.18 10.82
CA ALA A 248 4.49 20.81 10.02
C ALA A 248 3.20 21.50 10.51
N TRP A 249 2.96 21.49 11.82
CA TRP A 249 1.83 22.15 12.45
C TRP A 249 1.82 23.66 12.19
N ASP A 250 2.97 24.32 12.37
CA ASP A 250 3.11 25.77 12.14
C ASP A 250 2.77 26.15 10.68
N GLU A 251 3.21 25.36 9.70
CA GLU A 251 2.89 25.58 8.28
C GLU A 251 1.40 25.32 7.98
N ILE A 252 0.81 24.27 8.53
CA ILE A 252 -0.63 23.98 8.39
C ILE A 252 -1.46 25.12 8.97
N GLN A 253 -1.10 25.62 10.16
CA GLN A 253 -1.78 26.73 10.82
C GLN A 253 -1.64 28.04 10.06
N LYS A 254 -0.48 28.29 9.46
CA LYS A 254 -0.22 29.47 8.63
C LYS A 254 -1.08 29.50 7.36
N VAL A 255 -1.30 28.36 6.72
CA VAL A 255 -2.10 28.27 5.48
C VAL A 255 -3.60 28.28 5.77
N ASN A 256 -4.04 27.49 6.76
CA ASN A 256 -5.47 27.27 7.00
C ASN A 256 -6.08 28.24 8.02
N GLY A 257 -5.25 28.86 8.86
CA GLY A 257 -5.67 29.74 9.95
C GLY A 257 -6.02 28.98 11.24
N SER A 258 -5.70 29.60 12.38
CA SER A 258 -5.89 29.02 13.71
C SER A 258 -7.35 28.74 14.05
N GLU A 259 -8.26 29.61 13.61
CA GLU A 259 -9.69 29.51 13.93
C GLU A 259 -10.33 28.29 13.26
N LEU A 260 -10.02 28.05 11.98
CA LEU A 260 -10.50 26.86 11.27
C LEU A 260 -9.95 25.58 11.89
N LEU A 261 -8.66 25.55 12.24
CA LEU A 261 -8.06 24.41 12.93
C LEU A 261 -8.75 24.10 14.26
N ILE A 262 -9.03 25.12 15.08
CA ILE A 262 -9.72 24.93 16.36
C ILE A 262 -11.12 24.37 16.10
N ASN A 263 -11.87 24.94 15.16
CA ASN A 263 -13.21 24.46 14.82
C ASN A 263 -13.21 23.00 14.34
N GLU A 264 -12.27 22.63 13.46
CA GLU A 264 -12.13 21.25 12.97
C GLU A 264 -11.68 20.28 14.07
N LEU A 265 -10.81 20.70 14.98
CA LEU A 265 -10.42 19.92 16.15
C LEU A 265 -11.57 19.78 17.16
N ASP A 266 -12.40 20.80 17.34
CA ASP A 266 -13.58 20.74 18.21
C ASP A 266 -14.63 19.79 17.62
N LEU A 267 -14.77 19.75 16.30
CA LEU A 267 -15.62 18.77 15.61
C LEU A 267 -15.17 17.33 15.85
N LEU A 268 -13.87 17.06 16.03
CA LEU A 268 -13.38 15.71 16.39
C LEU A 268 -14.04 15.15 17.64
N ALA A 269 -14.38 16.00 18.62
CA ALA A 269 -15.02 15.56 19.86
C ALA A 269 -16.44 15.01 19.66
N TYR A 270 -17.05 15.31 18.50
CA TYR A 270 -18.44 14.94 18.16
C TYR A 270 -18.52 13.98 16.96
N LYS A 271 -17.41 13.72 16.28
CA LYS A 271 -17.29 12.82 15.14
C LYS A 271 -17.28 11.37 15.62
N ASP A 272 -17.98 10.49 14.90
CA ASP A 272 -17.82 9.05 15.14
C ASP A 272 -16.47 8.57 14.57
N MET A 273 -15.99 7.41 14.99
CA MET A 273 -14.65 6.96 14.60
C MET A 273 -14.52 6.57 13.12
N ARG A 274 -15.64 6.30 12.43
CA ARG A 274 -15.64 6.14 10.96
C ARG A 274 -15.26 7.46 10.30
N SER A 275 -15.84 8.56 10.77
CA SER A 275 -15.63 9.89 10.23
C SER A 275 -14.27 10.50 10.56
N LEU A 276 -13.39 9.81 11.31
CA LEU A 276 -11.99 10.23 11.47
C LEU A 276 -11.18 10.13 10.17
N TYR A 277 -11.54 9.25 9.24
CA TYR A 277 -10.90 9.16 7.93
C TYR A 277 -11.60 9.99 6.87
N ASP A 278 -12.71 10.67 7.22
CA ASP A 278 -13.27 11.70 6.38
C ASP A 278 -12.28 12.85 6.26
N THR A 279 -12.27 13.48 5.09
CA THR A 279 -11.51 14.70 4.85
C THR A 279 -12.07 15.84 5.70
N SER A 280 -11.21 16.50 6.45
CA SER A 280 -11.52 17.77 7.13
C SER A 280 -11.59 18.94 6.15
N GLY A 281 -11.84 20.15 6.64
CA GLY A 281 -11.62 21.39 5.89
C GLY A 281 -10.15 21.86 5.82
N ILE A 282 -9.20 21.12 6.41
CA ILE A 282 -7.79 21.52 6.51
C ILE A 282 -6.99 20.98 5.34
N SER A 283 -6.47 21.87 4.51
CA SER A 283 -5.60 21.54 3.38
C SER A 283 -4.17 21.25 3.83
N MET A 284 -3.51 20.32 3.14
CA MET A 284 -2.07 20.10 3.29
C MET A 284 -1.29 21.19 2.52
N PRO A 285 -0.37 21.94 3.17
CA PRO A 285 0.44 22.96 2.49
C PRO A 285 1.37 22.39 1.41
N ASP A 286 1.51 23.09 0.29
CA ASP A 286 2.43 22.72 -0.80
C ASP A 286 3.89 22.57 -0.32
N GLY A 287 4.31 23.39 0.64
CA GLY A 287 5.64 23.33 1.25
C GLY A 287 5.93 22.02 2.00
N LEU A 288 4.90 21.21 2.29
CA LEU A 288 5.02 19.88 2.89
C LEU A 288 4.92 18.75 1.85
N ILE A 289 4.73 19.07 0.57
CA ILE A 289 4.44 18.09 -0.49
C ILE A 289 5.52 18.10 -1.59
N GLY A 290 5.99 19.28 -1.99
CA GLY A 290 6.48 19.52 -3.35
C GLY A 290 7.97 19.29 -3.67
N GLU A 291 8.87 19.17 -2.68
CA GLU A 291 10.33 19.10 -2.98
C GLU A 291 10.94 17.71 -2.75
N HIS A 292 10.22 16.79 -2.10
CA HIS A 292 10.78 15.55 -1.58
C HIS A 292 9.98 14.31 -2.00
N ILE A 293 9.71 14.15 -3.30
CA ILE A 293 9.19 12.87 -3.82
C ILE A 293 10.37 11.90 -4.00
N HIS A 294 10.47 10.95 -3.07
CA HIS A 294 11.50 9.93 -3.09
C HIS A 294 11.08 8.76 -3.98
N VAL A 295 12.02 8.28 -4.79
CA VAL A 295 11.84 7.11 -5.65
C VAL A 295 12.95 6.11 -5.37
N VAL A 296 12.58 4.89 -4.99
CA VAL A 296 13.49 3.77 -4.72
C VAL A 296 13.16 2.61 -5.66
N GLY A 297 14.15 2.05 -6.37
CA GLY A 297 13.95 0.92 -7.28
C GLY A 297 14.17 -0.44 -6.60
N LEU A 298 13.29 -1.40 -6.87
CA LEU A 298 13.37 -2.83 -6.53
C LEU A 298 13.30 -3.65 -7.82
N MET A 299 14.17 -4.63 -8.00
CA MET A 299 14.17 -5.48 -9.19
C MET A 299 14.54 -6.92 -8.88
N THR A 300 14.22 -7.84 -9.79
CA THR A 300 14.85 -9.17 -9.83
C THR A 300 16.21 -9.07 -10.52
N LEU A 301 17.27 -9.41 -9.81
CA LEU A 301 18.66 -9.56 -10.27
C LEU A 301 18.92 -11.00 -10.67
#